data_AF-A0A955C249-F1
#
_entry.id   AF-A0A955C249-F1
#
_cell.length_a   1.000
_cell.length_b   1.000
_cell.length_c   1.000
_cell.angle_alpha   90.00
_cell.angle_beta   90.00
_cell.angle_gamma   90.00
#
_symmetry.space_group_name_H-M   'P 1'
#
loop_
_entity.id
_entity.type
_entity.pdbx_description
1 polymer ?
#
loop_
_entity_poly.entity_id
_entity_poly.type
_entity_poly.pdbx_seq_one_letter_code
_entity_poly.pdbx_strand_id
1 'polypeptide(L)'
;MGFLKKFFRNVFREEGQPLTTSSFEHLSEEELEAHLGVRRYGDFLLTDAVRPSYDLQVVPQQGYRHDNYHDDQSKSDVPVLMASASSERLF
;
A
#
# COMPACT_ATOMS: atom_id res chain seq x y z
N MET A 1 5.48 -22.45 6.54
CA MET A 1 6.61 -21.49 6.59
C MET A 1 7.07 -21.09 5.18
N GLY A 2 6.25 -20.37 4.41
CA GLY A 2 6.63 -20.00 3.03
C GLY A 2 5.84 -18.84 2.41
N PHE A 3 4.87 -18.30 3.14
CA PHE A 3 4.05 -17.17 2.72
C PHE A 3 4.78 -15.84 2.96
N LEU A 4 5.39 -15.69 4.15
CA LEU A 4 6.09 -14.47 4.56
C LEU A 4 7.29 -14.14 3.65
N LYS A 5 8.15 -15.11 3.33
CA LYS A 5 9.26 -14.92 2.35
C LYS A 5 8.80 -14.49 0.96
N LYS A 6 7.59 -14.87 0.52
CA LYS A 6 7.03 -14.45 -0.77
C LYS A 6 6.50 -13.03 -0.72
N PHE A 7 5.93 -12.61 0.42
CA PHE A 7 5.42 -11.27 0.64
C PHE A 7 6.54 -10.23 0.53
N PHE A 8 7.65 -10.41 1.25
CA PHE A 8 8.82 -9.53 1.16
C PHE A 8 9.27 -9.35 -0.30
N ARG A 9 9.43 -10.44 -1.05
CA ARG A 9 9.88 -10.39 -2.44
C ARG A 9 8.93 -9.63 -3.39
N ASN A 10 7.62 -9.61 -3.11
CA ASN A 10 6.66 -8.87 -3.92
C ASN A 10 6.66 -7.36 -3.60
N VAL A 11 6.87 -6.97 -2.33
CA VAL A 11 6.94 -5.55 -1.93
C VAL A 11 8.19 -4.87 -2.50
N PHE A 12 9.29 -5.60 -2.69
CA PHE A 12 10.53 -5.07 -3.28
C PHE A 12 10.48 -4.83 -4.81
N ARG A 13 9.35 -5.12 -5.49
CA ARG A 13 9.22 -4.92 -6.95
C ARG A 13 8.40 -3.66 -7.27
N GLU A 14 9.04 -2.51 -7.12
CA GLU A 14 8.71 -1.29 -7.86
C GLU A 14 10.01 -0.81 -8.54
N GLU A 15 10.00 -0.79 -9.87
CA GLU A 15 11.16 -0.46 -10.68
C GLU A 15 11.45 1.05 -10.57
N GLY A 16 12.50 1.43 -9.83
CA GLY A 16 13.19 2.72 -10.02
C GLY A 16 13.35 3.65 -8.83
N GLN A 17 12.99 3.29 -7.59
CA GLN A 17 13.26 4.15 -6.43
C GLN A 17 14.56 3.75 -5.70
N PRO A 18 15.36 4.71 -5.17
CA PRO A 18 16.59 4.41 -4.46
C PRO A 18 16.30 3.48 -3.28
N LEU A 19 17.29 2.69 -2.88
CA LEU A 19 17.26 1.76 -1.74
C LEU A 19 16.99 2.52 -0.43
N THR A 20 15.76 2.99 -0.23
CA THR A 20 15.25 3.37 1.08
C THR A 20 15.04 2.06 1.80
N THR A 21 15.80 1.82 2.86
CA THR A 21 15.64 0.66 3.75
C THR A 21 14.15 0.52 4.08
N SER A 22 13.54 -0.59 3.69
CA SER A 22 12.11 -0.83 3.88
C SER A 22 11.81 -0.86 5.38
N SER A 23 10.71 -0.21 5.80
CA SER A 23 10.26 -0.20 7.20
C SER A 23 10.00 -1.61 7.76
N PHE A 24 10.02 -2.63 6.91
CA PHE A 24 9.79 -4.03 7.27
C PHE A 24 11.09 -4.84 7.49
N GLU A 25 12.28 -4.32 7.19
CA GLU A 25 13.53 -5.12 7.22
C GLU A 25 13.94 -5.63 8.60
N HIS A 26 13.52 -4.95 9.67
CA HIS A 26 13.95 -5.25 11.04
C HIS A 26 12.82 -5.76 11.95
N LEU A 27 11.66 -6.09 11.39
CA LEU A 27 10.51 -6.56 12.18
C LEU A 27 10.64 -8.03 12.54
N SER A 28 10.28 -8.35 13.79
CA SER A 28 10.04 -9.73 14.19
C SER A 28 8.80 -10.30 13.50
N GLU A 29 8.66 -11.63 13.51
CA GLU A 29 7.46 -12.29 12.97
C GLU A 29 6.21 -11.87 13.75
N GLU A 30 6.31 -11.73 15.08
CA GLU A 30 5.21 -11.27 15.93
C GLU A 30 4.81 -9.82 15.64
N GLU A 31 5.78 -8.92 15.43
CA GLU A 31 5.50 -7.51 15.09
C GLU A 31 4.81 -7.39 13.73
N LEU A 32 5.23 -8.22 12.76
CA LEU A 32 4.61 -8.26 11.45
C LEU A 32 3.19 -8.83 11.50
N GLU A 33 2.97 -9.93 12.22
CA GLU A 33 1.62 -10.48 12.41
C GLU A 33 0.68 -9.48 13.07
N ALA A 34 1.16 -8.77 14.10
CA ALA A 34 0.40 -7.70 14.75
C ALA A 34 0.01 -6.60 13.76
N HIS A 35 0.95 -6.14 12.91
CA HIS A 35 0.69 -5.14 11.86
C HIS A 35 -0.36 -5.61 10.84
N LEU A 36 -0.24 -6.85 10.36
CA LEU A 36 -1.19 -7.44 9.42
C LEU A 36 -2.60 -7.59 10.02
N GLY A 37 -2.71 -7.72 11.35
CA GLY A 37 -3.98 -7.71 12.07
C GLY A 37 -4.69 -6.35 12.08
N VAL A 38 -3.97 -5.24 11.96
CA VAL A 38 -4.55 -3.89 11.98
C VAL A 38 -5.27 -3.61 10.66
N ARG A 39 -6.56 -3.32 10.70
CA ARG A 39 -7.34 -2.95 9.49
C ARG A 39 -7.99 -1.58 9.57
N ARG A 40 -8.01 -0.95 10.75
CA ARG A 40 -8.64 0.35 10.98
C ARG A 40 -7.59 1.38 11.36
N TYR A 41 -7.56 2.49 10.62
CA TYR A 41 -6.68 3.63 10.83
C TYR A 41 -7.54 4.87 11.04
N GLY A 42 -7.76 5.25 12.31
CA GLY A 42 -8.78 6.24 12.66
C GLY A 42 -10.16 5.83 12.15
N ASP A 43 -10.80 6.69 11.35
CA ASP A 43 -12.10 6.43 10.75
C ASP A 43 -12.03 5.62 9.44
N PHE A 44 -10.82 5.27 8.97
CA PHE A 44 -10.64 4.54 7.72
C PHE A 44 -10.50 3.03 7.95
N LEU A 45 -11.48 2.25 7.48
CA LEU A 45 -11.39 0.78 7.42
C LEU A 45 -10.85 0.33 6.05
N LEU A 46 -9.73 -0.40 6.05
CA LEU A 46 -9.12 -0.95 4.84
C LEU A 46 -10.06 -1.91 4.09
N THR A 47 -9.95 -1.89 2.76
CA THR A 47 -10.72 -2.74 1.81
C THR A 47 -9.97 -4.01 1.40
N ASP A 48 -8.86 -4.31 2.08
CA ASP A 48 -7.87 -5.33 1.70
C ASP A 48 -7.13 -5.08 0.35
N ALA A 49 -7.51 -4.04 -0.41
CA ALA A 49 -6.83 -3.65 -1.64
C ALA A 49 -5.47 -2.96 -1.41
N VAL A 50 -5.28 -2.37 -0.22
CA VAL A 50 -4.06 -1.63 0.13
C VAL A 50 -3.60 -1.99 1.54
N ARG A 51 -2.28 -1.97 1.76
CA ARG A 51 -1.65 -2.18 3.08
C ARG A 51 -0.59 -1.10 3.33
N PRO A 52 -0.76 -0.23 4.34
CA PRO A 52 0.23 0.79 4.68
C PRO A 52 1.57 0.20 5.13
N SER A 53 2.62 1.01 5.05
CA SER A 53 3.92 0.69 5.63
C SER A 53 3.81 0.55 7.15
N TYR A 54 4.76 -0.19 7.73
CA TYR A 54 4.77 -0.42 9.18
C TYR A 54 4.96 0.87 9.98
N ASP A 55 5.81 1.76 9.49
CA ASP A 55 6.12 3.06 10.11
C ASP A 55 5.06 4.14 9.84
N LEU A 56 4.03 3.84 9.05
CA LEU A 56 2.88 4.70 8.78
C LEU A 56 3.24 6.12 8.31
N GLN A 57 4.26 6.27 7.47
CA GLN A 57 4.60 7.57 6.86
C GLN A 57 3.40 8.19 6.13
N VAL A 58 2.51 7.36 5.61
CA VAL A 58 1.24 7.76 4.99
C VAL A 58 0.09 7.02 5.64
N VAL A 59 -0.82 7.77 6.24
CA VAL A 59 -2.04 7.24 6.88
C VAL A 59 -3.19 7.23 5.86
N PRO A 60 -3.88 6.08 5.64
CA PRO A 60 -5.03 6.00 4.74
C PRO A 60 -6.17 6.92 5.15
N GLN A 61 -6.75 7.61 4.17
CA GLN A 61 -7.87 8.52 4.34
C GLN A 61 -8.87 8.37 3.20
N GLN A 62 -10.09 8.85 3.41
CA GLN A 62 -11.11 8.91 2.37
C GLN A 62 -10.93 10.17 1.54
N GLY A 63 -11.11 10.09 0.23
CA GLY A 63 -11.00 11.23 -0.65
C GLY A 63 -10.71 10.84 -2.10
N TYR A 64 -10.32 11.84 -2.89
CA TYR A 64 -9.89 11.63 -4.26
C TYR A 64 -8.79 12.63 -4.63
N ARG A 65 -8.03 12.29 -5.66
CA ARG A 65 -7.10 13.21 -6.32
C ARG A 65 -7.17 13.02 -7.83
N HIS A 66 -6.88 14.10 -8.55
CA HIS A 66 -6.55 14.01 -9.97
C HIS A 66 -5.11 13.50 -10.09
N ASP A 67 -4.90 12.57 -11.02
CA ASP A 67 -3.61 11.99 -11.31
C ASP A 67 -3.50 11.74 -12.81
N ASN A 68 -2.31 11.41 -13.30
CA ASN A 68 -2.10 11.01 -14.68
C ASN A 68 -1.46 9.63 -14.72
N TYR A 69 -2.08 8.70 -15.44
CA TYR A 69 -1.46 7.43 -15.76
C TYR A 69 -0.59 7.59 -17.01
N HIS A 70 0.71 7.32 -16.87
CA HIS A 70 1.63 7.28 -18.00
C HIS A 70 1.58 5.90 -18.66
N ASP A 71 1.10 5.83 -19.90
CA ASP A 71 1.13 4.58 -20.67
C ASP A 71 2.48 4.44 -21.39
N ASP A 72 3.27 3.48 -20.95
CA ASP A 72 4.60 3.22 -21.51
C ASP A 72 4.60 2.77 -22.97
N GLN A 73 3.51 2.16 -23.46
CA GLN A 73 3.43 1.71 -24.85
C GLN A 73 3.10 2.87 -25.79
N SER A 74 2.10 3.67 -25.44
CA SER A 74 1.65 4.79 -26.28
C SER A 74 2.37 6.11 -25.99
N LYS A 75 3.22 6.16 -24.94
CA LYS A 75 3.92 7.37 -24.45
C LYS A 75 2.97 8.55 -24.22
N SER A 76 1.76 8.23 -23.76
CA SER A 76 0.68 9.21 -23.56
C SER A 76 0.28 9.26 -22.08
N ASP A 77 -0.05 10.46 -21.63
CA ASP A 77 -0.59 10.68 -20.29
C ASP A 77 -2.12 10.66 -20.34
N VAL A 78 -2.73 9.73 -19.61
CA VAL A 78 -4.17 9.59 -19.50
C VAL A 78 -4.62 10.18 -18.16
N PRO A 79 -5.46 11.24 -18.15
CA PRO A 79 -6.00 11.78 -16.90
C PRO A 79 -6.86 10.74 -16.18
N VAL A 80 -6.61 10.55 -14.90
CA VAL A 80 -7.35 9.61 -14.04
C VAL A 80 -7.78 10.27 -12.74
N LEU A 81 -8.83 9.71 -12.14
CA LEU A 81 -9.27 10.05 -10.79
C LEU A 81 -8.91 8.89 -9.86
N MET A 82 -7.98 9.12 -8.94
CA MET A 82 -7.65 8.14 -7.90
C MET A 82 -8.53 8.42 -6.69
N ALA A 83 -9.35 7.45 -6.28
CA ALA A 83 -10.27 7.60 -5.16
C ALA A 83 -10.07 6.50 -4.11
N SER A 84 -10.29 6.85 -2.85
CA SER A 84 -10.28 5.94 -1.71
C SER A 84 -11.53 6.14 -0.86
N ALA A 85 -12.14 5.03 -0.48
CA ALA A 85 -13.26 4.99 0.44
C ALA A 85 -13.08 3.84 1.41
N SER A 86 -13.60 3.99 2.63
CA SER A 86 -13.56 2.93 3.63
C SER A 86 -14.42 1.74 3.21
N SER A 87 -14.03 0.54 3.63
CA SER A 87 -14.70 -0.72 3.27
C SER A 87 -16.22 -0.68 3.51
N GLU A 88 -16.65 -0.11 4.63
CA GLU A 88 -18.06 0.07 5.02
C GLU A 88 -18.89 0.95 4.05
N ARG A 89 -18.24 1.66 3.12
CA ARG A 89 -18.91 2.47 2.09
C ARG A 89 -18.90 1.83 0.70
N LEU A 90 -18.04 0.83 0.48
CA LEU A 90 -17.87 0.18 -0.82
C LEU A 90 -18.60 -1.17 -0.92
N PHE A 91 -18.81 -1.85 0.22
CA PHE A 91 -19.44 -3.16 0.32
C PHE A 91 -20.61 -3.13 1.29
#